data_AF-F7V2L1-F1
#
_entry.id   AF-F7V2L1-F1
#
_cell.length_a   1.000
_cell.length_b   1.000
_cell.length_c   1.000
_cell.angle_alpha   90.00
_cell.angle_beta   90.00
_cell.angle_gamma   90.00
#
_symmetry.space_group_name_H-M   'P 1'
#
loop_
_entity.id
_entity.type
_entity.pdbx_description
1 polymer ?
#
loop_
_entity_poly.entity_id
_entity_poly.type
_entity_poly.pdbx_seq_one_letter_code
_entity_poly.pdbx_strand_id
1 'polypeptide(L)'
;MEIQANTFPRYFLIPEKAGKDRAARLLAYYGGIRNLETMQHMVNDLAEYYGTTKTIARSRLMDFGYNEARGILRTVNGNLVPSYFSTLSENETFAISEAEALQEYFSNTEFRTVVNSGLYLYVPESGCFCLNSRKFLYFDHEGHPHLRKYAREHMAQCCLVFRAERGNVLRRFINGALQKGTTVGRGRRNIRYVNEKGGSPATEAGLLLRKQIEAQMQEAARYQKSFNDMTVELMQSRKVTVGMLADDTGLSEDTIKNFRSRSNIIFPIQEIVAVCIALHLPPAISMEYIRVSPSKFQTTIEMKIYEYALHQWYMLTVAEVNRKLVEMDAQPLTNLVDGFDENGRMVAN
;
A
#
# COMPACT_ATOMS: atom_id res chain seq x y z
N MET A 1 9.53 -7.45 33.25
CA MET A 1 10.47 -8.49 33.69
C MET A 1 10.88 -9.44 32.54
N GLU A 2 10.04 -9.67 31.52
CA GLU A 2 10.37 -10.60 30.40
C GLU A 2 11.56 -10.19 29.51
N ILE A 3 11.83 -8.90 29.28
CA ILE A 3 12.97 -8.49 28.41
C ILE A 3 14.32 -8.84 29.07
N GLN A 4 14.43 -8.76 30.40
CA GLN A 4 15.63 -9.17 31.13
C GLN A 4 15.80 -10.70 31.11
N ALA A 5 14.71 -11.46 31.23
CA ALA A 5 14.73 -12.92 31.18
C ALA A 5 15.09 -13.49 29.79
N ASN A 6 14.65 -12.87 28.68
CA ASN A 6 14.97 -13.33 27.33
C ASN A 6 16.36 -12.92 26.83
N THR A 7 16.99 -11.96 27.49
CA THR A 7 18.30 -11.42 27.10
C THR A 7 19.42 -12.09 27.88
N PHE A 8 19.19 -12.50 29.13
CA PHE A 8 20.19 -13.14 29.99
C PHE A 8 20.89 -14.38 29.38
N PRO A 9 20.18 -15.30 28.69
CA PRO A 9 20.81 -16.49 28.13
C PRO A 9 21.94 -16.20 27.14
N ARG A 10 21.86 -15.09 26.38
CA ARG A 10 22.84 -14.81 25.32
C ARG A 10 24.24 -14.49 25.86
N TYR A 11 24.31 -13.77 26.98
CA TYR A 11 25.59 -13.40 27.60
C TYR A 11 26.26 -14.57 28.29
N PHE A 12 25.46 -15.51 28.81
CA PHE A 12 25.96 -16.76 29.38
C PHE A 12 26.47 -17.72 28.30
N LEU A 13 25.70 -17.91 27.23
CA LEU A 13 26.03 -18.85 26.15
C LEU A 13 27.25 -18.41 25.31
N ILE A 14 27.42 -17.09 25.09
CA ILE A 14 28.58 -16.54 24.39
C ILE A 14 29.24 -15.48 25.29
N PRO A 15 30.22 -15.89 26.12
CA PRO A 15 30.95 -15.00 27.00
C PRO A 15 31.65 -13.88 26.22
N GLU A 16 31.73 -12.68 26.81
CA GLU A 16 32.16 -11.48 26.08
C GLU A 16 33.59 -11.58 25.52
N LYS A 17 34.58 -11.91 26.37
CA LYS A 17 35.99 -11.98 25.95
C LYS A 17 36.19 -13.05 24.88
N ALA A 18 35.80 -14.29 25.18
CA ALA A 18 35.94 -15.42 24.26
C ALA A 18 35.15 -15.21 22.95
N GLY A 19 33.95 -14.64 23.04
CA GLY A 19 33.11 -14.34 21.89
C GLY A 19 33.71 -13.26 20.98
N LYS A 20 34.26 -12.17 21.53
CA LYS A 20 35.00 -11.16 20.77
C LYS A 20 36.22 -11.75 20.07
N ASP A 21 37.02 -12.54 20.79
CA ASP A 21 38.21 -13.19 20.24
C ASP A 21 37.85 -14.15 19.09
N ARG A 22 36.75 -14.90 19.24
CA ARG A 22 36.24 -15.78 18.18
C ARG A 22 35.72 -14.99 16.99
N ALA A 23 34.93 -13.94 17.21
CA ALA A 23 34.41 -13.10 16.13
C ALA A 23 35.54 -12.41 15.35
N ALA A 24 36.58 -11.93 16.02
CA ALA A 24 37.75 -11.36 15.37
C ALA A 24 38.49 -12.39 14.48
N ARG A 25 38.66 -13.62 14.98
CA ARG A 25 39.26 -14.72 14.18
C ARG A 25 38.41 -15.11 12.98
N LEU A 26 37.09 -15.18 13.13
CA LEU A 26 36.18 -15.45 12.02
C LEU A 26 36.25 -14.34 10.96
N LEU A 27 36.24 -13.07 11.38
CA LEU A 27 36.37 -11.96 10.44
C LEU A 27 37.71 -12.03 9.69
N ALA A 28 38.82 -12.32 10.38
CA ALA A 28 40.13 -12.50 9.76
C ALA A 28 40.17 -13.68 8.77
N TYR A 29 39.53 -14.80 9.11
CA TYR A 29 39.38 -15.96 8.23
C TYR A 29 38.64 -15.62 6.93
N TYR A 30 37.60 -14.77 7.02
CA TYR A 30 36.86 -14.26 5.87
C TYR A 30 37.52 -13.03 5.20
N GLY A 31 38.83 -12.85 5.38
CA GLY A 31 39.62 -11.81 4.70
C GLY A 31 39.44 -10.39 5.25
N GLY A 32 38.83 -10.22 6.43
CA GLY A 32 38.65 -8.91 7.07
C GLY A 32 37.50 -8.07 6.51
N ILE A 33 36.78 -8.57 5.51
CA ILE A 33 35.77 -7.81 4.78
C ILE A 33 34.42 -7.89 5.51
N ARG A 34 33.87 -6.74 5.90
CA ARG A 34 32.55 -6.63 6.54
C ARG A 34 31.47 -6.41 5.48
N ASN A 35 31.08 -7.46 4.77
CA ASN A 35 29.96 -7.45 3.84
C ASN A 35 28.83 -8.38 4.34
N LEU A 36 27.70 -8.39 3.63
CA LEU A 36 26.54 -9.19 4.02
C LEU A 36 26.84 -10.68 4.12
N GLU A 37 27.55 -11.23 3.14
CA GLU A 37 27.90 -12.65 3.05
C GLU A 37 28.77 -13.07 4.25
N THR A 38 29.84 -12.32 4.52
CA THR A 38 30.70 -12.54 5.70
C THR A 38 29.90 -12.47 6.99
N MET A 39 29.00 -11.50 7.15
CA MET A 39 28.15 -11.42 8.35
C MET A 39 27.22 -12.63 8.49
N GLN A 40 26.67 -13.16 7.39
CA GLN A 40 25.85 -14.38 7.42
C GLN A 40 26.67 -15.61 7.84
N HIS A 41 27.88 -15.76 7.29
CA HIS A 41 28.80 -16.84 7.67
C HIS A 41 29.21 -16.72 9.14
N MET A 42 29.60 -15.54 9.59
CA MET A 42 29.94 -15.30 11.00
C MET A 42 28.79 -15.64 11.95
N VAL A 43 27.54 -15.32 11.58
CA VAL A 43 26.36 -15.69 12.39
C VAL A 43 26.20 -17.21 12.47
N ASN A 44 26.37 -17.93 11.35
CA ASN A 44 26.26 -19.39 11.31
C ASN A 44 27.38 -20.05 12.13
N ASP A 45 28.63 -19.69 11.89
CA ASP A 45 29.79 -20.33 12.52
C ASP A 45 29.89 -20.04 14.02
N LEU A 46 29.48 -18.83 14.44
CA LEU A 46 29.43 -18.49 15.85
C LEU A 46 28.31 -19.26 16.56
N ALA A 47 27.17 -19.46 15.89
CA ALA A 47 26.08 -20.27 16.42
C ALA A 47 26.49 -21.75 16.57
N GLU A 48 27.16 -22.30 15.57
CA GLU A 48 27.65 -23.67 15.56
C GLU A 48 28.72 -23.89 16.65
N TYR A 49 29.72 -23.01 16.73
CA TYR A 49 30.81 -23.13 17.69
C TYR A 49 30.33 -23.12 19.16
N TYR A 50 29.34 -22.29 19.49
CA TYR A 50 28.80 -22.18 20.84
C TYR A 50 27.53 -23.02 21.07
N GLY A 51 27.08 -23.82 20.10
CA GLY A 51 25.88 -24.65 20.22
C GLY A 51 24.61 -23.85 20.51
N THR A 52 24.46 -22.66 19.89
CA THR A 52 23.36 -21.74 20.17
C THR A 52 22.52 -21.44 18.92
N THR A 53 21.43 -20.69 19.08
CA THR A 53 20.62 -20.27 17.94
C THR A 53 21.30 -19.16 17.15
N LYS A 54 21.06 -19.12 15.84
CA LYS A 54 21.58 -18.06 14.96
C LYS A 54 21.11 -16.66 15.39
N THR A 55 19.93 -16.55 15.99
CA THR A 55 19.39 -15.29 16.55
C THR A 55 20.21 -14.79 17.76
N ILE A 56 20.68 -15.72 18.62
CA ILE A 56 21.57 -15.42 19.73
C ILE A 56 22.94 -15.01 19.21
N ALA A 57 23.52 -15.78 18.29
CA ALA A 57 24.80 -15.45 17.67
C ALA A 57 24.79 -14.08 16.98
N ARG A 58 23.75 -13.78 16.19
CA ARG A 58 23.54 -12.45 15.57
C ARG A 58 23.50 -11.33 16.61
N SER A 59 22.70 -11.50 17.67
CA SER A 59 22.60 -10.52 18.74
C SER A 59 23.94 -10.27 19.43
N ARG A 60 24.75 -11.32 19.65
CA ARG A 60 26.08 -11.21 20.25
C ARG A 60 27.09 -10.54 19.33
N LEU A 61 27.05 -10.83 18.02
CA LEU A 61 27.87 -10.11 17.05
C LEU A 61 27.56 -8.60 17.07
N MET A 62 26.29 -8.21 17.15
CA MET A 62 25.93 -6.80 17.33
C MET A 62 26.45 -6.22 18.66
N ASP A 63 26.32 -6.97 19.77
CA ASP A 63 26.88 -6.56 21.07
C ASP A 63 28.42 -6.35 21.00
N PHE A 64 29.12 -7.04 20.09
CA PHE A 64 30.55 -6.91 19.85
C PHE A 64 30.94 -5.79 18.87
N GLY A 65 29.97 -5.06 18.32
CA GLY A 65 30.19 -3.95 17.40
C GLY A 65 30.06 -4.31 15.91
N TYR A 66 29.63 -5.54 15.58
CA TYR A 66 29.30 -5.96 14.21
C TYR A 66 27.84 -5.60 13.88
N ASN A 67 27.56 -4.30 13.85
CA ASN A 67 26.22 -3.76 13.60
C ASN A 67 25.64 -4.15 12.24
N GLU A 68 26.50 -4.43 11.27
CA GLU A 68 26.17 -4.87 9.90
C GLU A 68 25.29 -6.12 9.89
N ALA A 69 25.43 -6.99 10.89
CA ALA A 69 24.63 -8.19 11.04
C ALA A 69 23.17 -7.91 11.42
N ARG A 70 22.77 -6.65 11.68
CA ARG A 70 21.42 -6.32 12.15
C ARG A 70 20.32 -6.76 11.20
N GLY A 71 20.54 -6.70 9.89
CA GLY A 71 19.57 -7.10 8.88
C GLY A 71 19.45 -8.62 8.66
N ILE A 72 20.22 -9.44 9.37
CA ILE A 72 20.18 -10.91 9.26
C ILE A 72 19.06 -11.46 10.14
N LEU A 73 18.33 -12.49 9.68
CA LEU A 73 17.26 -13.16 10.45
C LEU A 73 16.20 -12.17 10.98
N ARG A 74 15.77 -11.25 10.12
CA ARG A 74 14.70 -10.30 10.41
C ARG A 74 13.36 -10.87 9.95
N THR A 75 12.31 -10.46 10.64
CA THR A 75 10.94 -10.88 10.32
C THR A 75 10.07 -9.64 10.13
N VAL A 76 9.31 -9.62 9.05
CA VAL A 76 8.30 -8.59 8.73
C VAL A 76 7.05 -9.31 8.25
N ASN A 77 5.86 -8.82 8.63
CA ASN A 77 4.58 -9.46 8.29
C ASN A 77 4.51 -10.95 8.70
N GLY A 78 5.22 -11.35 9.76
CA GLY A 78 5.29 -12.75 10.20
C GLY A 78 6.25 -13.64 9.40
N ASN A 79 6.83 -13.15 8.30
CA ASN A 79 7.73 -13.90 7.42
C ASN A 79 9.18 -13.48 7.60
N LEU A 80 10.10 -14.44 7.45
CA LEU A 80 11.54 -14.16 7.44
C LEU A 80 11.88 -13.39 6.17
N VAL A 81 12.44 -12.19 6.31
CA VAL A 81 12.86 -11.38 5.17
C VAL A 81 14.28 -11.77 4.72
N PRO A 82 14.62 -11.56 3.43
CA PRO A 82 15.99 -11.73 2.95
C PRO A 82 16.97 -10.92 3.79
N SER A 83 18.11 -11.54 4.14
CA SER A 83 19.16 -10.84 4.87
C SER A 83 19.66 -9.63 4.08
N TYR A 84 19.93 -8.55 4.80
CA TYR A 84 20.47 -7.32 4.27
C TYR A 84 21.52 -6.71 5.21
N PHE A 85 22.37 -5.86 4.64
CA PHE A 85 23.40 -5.12 5.34
C PHE A 85 22.81 -3.85 5.96
N SER A 86 23.14 -3.57 7.22
CA SER A 86 22.62 -2.38 7.90
C SER A 86 23.61 -1.78 8.89
N THR A 87 23.87 -0.49 8.76
CA THR A 87 24.71 0.31 9.68
C THR A 87 23.88 1.28 10.52
N LEU A 88 22.55 1.10 10.57
CA LEU A 88 21.64 2.00 11.28
C LEU A 88 21.91 2.03 12.81
N SER A 89 21.27 2.96 13.52
CA SER A 89 21.27 2.92 15.00
C SER A 89 20.28 1.87 15.53
N GLU A 90 20.32 1.56 16.83
CA GLU A 90 19.48 0.52 17.45
C GLU A 90 17.96 0.78 17.28
N ASN A 91 17.56 2.06 17.25
CA ASN A 91 16.17 2.47 17.12
C ASN A 91 15.73 2.68 15.66
N GLU A 92 16.64 2.54 14.70
CA GLU A 92 16.37 2.76 13.28
C GLU A 92 16.30 1.43 12.52
N THR A 93 15.43 1.37 11.51
CA THR A 93 15.17 0.18 10.71
C THR A 93 14.75 0.56 9.30
N PHE A 94 15.14 -0.24 8.30
CA PHE A 94 14.58 -0.16 6.95
C PHE A 94 13.26 -0.93 6.82
N ALA A 95 13.05 -1.90 7.73
CA ALA A 95 11.92 -2.80 7.72
C ALA A 95 10.69 -2.20 8.41
N ILE A 96 9.55 -2.24 7.72
CA ILE A 96 8.21 -1.81 8.14
C ILE A 96 7.15 -2.77 7.58
N SER A 97 6.20 -3.19 8.42
CA SER A 97 5.07 -4.02 7.96
C SER A 97 4.08 -3.22 7.11
N GLU A 98 3.24 -3.91 6.33
CA GLU A 98 2.22 -3.24 5.52
C GLU A 98 1.22 -2.46 6.39
N ALA A 99 0.79 -3.05 7.51
CA ALA A 99 -0.10 -2.39 8.44
C ALA A 99 0.54 -1.13 9.08
N GLU A 100 1.81 -1.20 9.49
CA GLU A 100 2.55 -0.04 10.01
C GLU A 100 2.76 1.03 8.93
N ALA A 101 3.04 0.62 7.68
CA ALA A 101 3.22 1.53 6.55
C ALA A 101 1.91 2.27 6.21
N LEU A 102 0.77 1.57 6.18
CA LEU A 102 -0.55 2.18 5.99
C LEU A 102 -0.86 3.17 7.11
N GLN A 103 -0.60 2.80 8.36
CA GLN A 103 -0.81 3.70 9.49
C GLN A 103 0.05 4.97 9.37
N GLU A 104 1.34 4.83 9.04
CA GLU A 104 2.25 5.96 8.86
C GLU A 104 1.82 6.82 7.65
N TYR A 105 1.35 6.21 6.56
CA TYR A 105 0.84 6.91 5.39
C TYR A 105 -0.37 7.81 5.71
N PHE A 106 -1.30 7.34 6.55
CA PHE A 106 -2.44 8.16 6.97
C PHE A 106 -2.05 9.25 7.97
N SER A 107 -1.06 8.97 8.82
CA SER A 107 -0.71 9.84 9.96
C SER A 107 0.37 10.88 9.65
N ASN A 108 1.26 10.60 8.68
CA ASN A 108 2.43 11.41 8.37
C ASN A 108 2.36 11.93 6.93
N THR A 109 2.13 13.25 6.79
CA THR A 109 2.01 13.93 5.50
C THR A 109 3.30 13.91 4.68
N GLU A 110 4.46 13.93 5.33
CA GLU A 110 5.77 13.90 4.68
C GLU A 110 6.03 12.52 4.06
N PHE A 111 5.85 11.45 4.83
CA PHE A 111 5.94 10.09 4.33
C PHE A 111 4.96 9.83 3.18
N ARG A 112 3.71 10.30 3.33
CA ARG A 112 2.70 10.23 2.25
C ARG A 112 3.15 10.93 0.97
N THR A 113 3.79 12.10 1.09
CA THR A 113 4.29 12.85 -0.06
C THR A 113 5.42 12.11 -0.76
N VAL A 114 6.35 11.51 0.01
CA VAL A 114 7.45 10.69 -0.53
C VAL A 114 6.91 9.46 -1.25
N VAL A 115 5.96 8.73 -0.67
CA VAL A 115 5.36 7.54 -1.32
C VAL A 115 4.58 7.93 -2.58
N ASN A 116 3.75 8.99 -2.50
CA ASN A 116 2.95 9.46 -3.64
C ASN A 116 3.77 10.05 -4.78
N SER A 117 5.05 10.37 -4.56
CA SER A 117 5.95 10.80 -5.63
C SER A 117 6.27 9.68 -6.64
N GLY A 118 6.02 8.41 -6.28
CA GLY A 118 6.40 7.24 -7.09
C GLY A 118 7.90 6.92 -7.05
N LEU A 119 8.70 7.68 -6.28
CA LEU A 119 10.15 7.48 -6.15
C LEU A 119 10.53 6.21 -5.41
N TYR A 120 9.68 5.76 -4.48
CA TYR A 120 9.93 4.59 -3.65
C TYR A 120 8.79 3.61 -3.80
N LEU A 121 9.12 2.35 -4.06
CA LEU A 121 8.18 1.25 -4.11
C LEU A 121 8.30 0.41 -2.85
N TYR A 122 7.16 -0.05 -2.34
CA TYR A 122 7.14 -1.04 -1.28
C TYR A 122 7.54 -2.40 -1.85
N VAL A 123 8.49 -3.08 -1.20
CA VAL A 123 8.95 -4.43 -1.55
C VAL A 123 8.40 -5.40 -0.50
N PRO A 124 7.31 -6.15 -0.79
CA PRO A 124 6.62 -6.97 0.21
C PRO A 124 7.51 -8.03 0.87
N GLU A 125 8.37 -8.69 0.08
CA GLU A 125 9.27 -9.75 0.55
C GLU A 125 10.28 -9.26 1.60
N SER A 126 10.76 -8.02 1.44
CA SER A 126 11.74 -7.41 2.35
C SER A 126 11.12 -6.47 3.37
N GLY A 127 9.84 -6.12 3.18
CA GLY A 127 9.10 -5.18 4.01
C GLY A 127 9.75 -3.81 4.09
N CYS A 128 10.16 -3.23 2.96
CA CYS A 128 10.84 -1.93 2.95
C CYS A 128 10.42 -1.08 1.74
N PHE A 129 10.59 0.24 1.85
CA PHE A 129 10.43 1.16 0.72
C PHE A 129 11.79 1.39 0.06
N CYS A 130 11.94 0.99 -1.20
CA CYS A 130 13.18 1.08 -1.95
C CYS A 130 13.01 1.96 -3.20
N LEU A 131 14.07 2.68 -3.57
CA LEU A 131 14.09 3.59 -4.71
C LEU A 131 13.74 2.85 -6.00
N ASN A 132 12.79 3.39 -6.75
CA ASN A 132 12.27 2.85 -8.00
C ASN A 132 13.30 3.00 -9.14
N SER A 133 14.32 2.15 -9.12
CA SER A 133 15.39 2.13 -10.12
C SER A 133 15.82 0.70 -10.41
N ARG A 134 16.06 0.41 -11.69
CA ARG A 134 16.55 -0.90 -12.16
C ARG A 134 17.89 -1.31 -11.53
N LYS A 135 18.66 -0.35 -10.99
CA LYS A 135 19.89 -0.63 -10.23
C LYS A 135 19.61 -1.39 -8.93
N PHE A 136 18.49 -1.08 -8.27
CA PHE A 136 18.15 -1.63 -6.95
C PHE A 136 17.06 -2.69 -7.03
N LEU A 137 16.14 -2.58 -7.98
CA LEU A 137 14.98 -3.44 -8.11
C LEU A 137 15.01 -4.29 -9.39
N TYR A 138 14.42 -5.47 -9.30
CA TYR A 138 13.93 -6.26 -10.42
C TYR A 138 12.46 -6.58 -10.18
N PHE A 139 11.74 -6.93 -11.24
CA PHE A 139 10.33 -7.27 -11.17
C PHE A 139 10.16 -8.74 -11.58
N ASP A 140 9.28 -9.46 -10.89
CA ASP A 140 8.91 -10.83 -11.26
C ASP A 140 7.94 -10.86 -12.46
N HIS A 141 7.42 -12.03 -12.80
CA HIS A 141 6.47 -12.19 -13.89
C HIS A 141 5.08 -11.61 -13.59
N GLU A 142 4.75 -11.35 -12.33
CA GLU A 142 3.50 -10.72 -11.89
C GLU A 142 3.64 -9.21 -11.75
N GLY A 143 4.85 -8.67 -11.91
CA GLY A 143 5.17 -7.25 -11.77
C GLY A 143 5.45 -6.82 -10.34
N HIS A 144 5.67 -7.75 -9.39
CA HIS A 144 6.05 -7.41 -8.02
C HIS A 144 7.52 -6.99 -7.95
N PRO A 145 7.86 -5.92 -7.21
CA PRO A 145 9.23 -5.47 -7.06
C PRO A 145 9.99 -6.34 -6.04
N HIS A 146 11.24 -6.68 -6.36
CA HIS A 146 12.16 -7.41 -5.50
C HIS A 146 13.53 -6.72 -5.42
N LEU A 147 14.19 -6.82 -4.26
CA LEU A 147 15.53 -6.28 -4.05
C LEU A 147 16.59 -7.10 -4.80
N ARG A 148 17.42 -6.44 -5.60
CA ARG A 148 18.65 -7.04 -6.15
C ARG A 148 19.68 -7.29 -5.04
N LYS A 149 20.64 -8.19 -5.29
CA LYS A 149 21.78 -8.44 -4.38
C LYS A 149 22.49 -7.14 -3.97
N TYR A 150 22.76 -6.26 -4.95
CA TYR A 150 23.40 -4.96 -4.69
C TYR A 150 22.60 -4.10 -3.70
N ALA A 151 21.27 -4.04 -3.82
CA ALA A 151 20.43 -3.25 -2.92
C ALA A 151 20.48 -3.77 -1.49
N ARG A 152 20.50 -5.11 -1.30
CA ARG A 152 20.63 -5.73 0.02
C ARG A 152 21.95 -5.40 0.71
N GLU A 153 23.02 -5.18 -0.05
CA GLU A 153 24.32 -4.75 0.50
C GLU A 153 24.40 -3.23 0.73
N HIS A 154 23.55 -2.44 0.07
CA HIS A 154 23.62 -0.97 0.05
C HIS A 154 22.30 -0.30 0.44
N MET A 155 21.54 -0.88 1.40
CA MET A 155 20.21 -0.39 1.74
C MET A 155 20.19 1.09 2.16
N ALA A 156 21.23 1.59 2.81
CA ALA A 156 21.33 3.00 3.20
C ALA A 156 21.30 3.97 2.00
N GLN A 157 21.65 3.52 0.79
CA GLN A 157 21.65 4.33 -0.42
C GLN A 157 20.28 4.36 -1.12
N CYS A 158 19.41 3.38 -0.86
CA CYS A 158 18.20 3.18 -1.65
C CYS A 158 16.92 2.95 -0.84
N CYS A 159 16.98 2.74 0.47
CA CYS A 159 15.81 2.42 1.28
C CYS A 159 15.49 3.51 2.30
N LEU A 160 14.19 3.77 2.49
CA LEU A 160 13.71 4.69 3.51
C LEU A 160 13.99 4.14 4.92
N VAL A 161 14.32 5.04 5.84
CA VAL A 161 14.61 4.71 7.24
C VAL A 161 13.43 5.08 8.10
N PHE A 162 13.11 4.19 9.02
CA PHE A 162 12.10 4.41 10.03
C PHE A 162 12.69 4.28 11.42
N ARG A 163 12.17 5.04 12.38
CA ARG A 163 12.53 4.98 13.79
C ARG A 163 11.42 4.32 14.57
N ALA A 164 11.76 3.29 15.33
CA ALA A 164 10.85 2.65 16.25
C ALA A 164 10.86 3.42 17.57
N GLU A 165 9.82 4.21 17.80
CA GLU A 165 9.55 4.82 19.09
C GLU A 165 8.71 3.87 19.95
N ARG A 166 9.18 3.60 21.16
CA ARG A 166 8.35 2.92 22.17
C ARG A 166 7.67 3.99 23.00
N GLY A 167 6.35 4.03 22.96
CA GLY A 167 5.59 4.88 23.88
C GLY A 167 5.97 4.57 25.33
N ASN A 168 6.25 5.61 26.12
CA ASN A 168 6.51 5.46 27.54
C ASN A 168 5.29 4.80 28.20
N VAL A 169 5.45 3.56 28.63
CA VAL A 169 4.47 2.95 29.51
C VAL A 169 4.64 3.62 30.86
N LEU A 170 3.66 4.41 31.30
CA LEU A 170 3.62 4.93 32.66
C LEU A 170 3.75 3.73 33.62
N ARG A 171 4.85 3.71 34.38
CA ARG A 171 5.16 2.69 35.38
C ARG A 171 4.81 3.31 36.73
N ARG A 172 3.74 2.87 37.37
CA ARG A 172 3.46 3.25 38.75
C ARG A 172 4.19 2.26 39.66
N PHE A 173 4.96 2.78 40.60
CA PHE A 173 5.57 1.97 41.65
C PHE A 173 4.61 1.94 42.82
N ILE A 174 4.00 0.78 43.09
CA ILE A 174 3.04 0.61 44.19
C ILE A 174 3.50 -0.60 44.99
N ASN A 175 3.72 -0.42 46.29
CA ASN A 175 4.09 -1.47 47.25
C ASN A 175 5.35 -2.29 46.84
N GLY A 176 6.41 -1.63 46.38
CA GLY A 176 7.65 -2.32 45.97
C GLY A 176 7.55 -3.07 44.63
N ALA A 177 6.36 -3.11 44.03
CA ALA A 177 6.12 -3.72 42.74
C ALA A 177 5.93 -2.65 41.65
N LEU A 178 6.67 -2.81 40.57
CA LEU A 178 6.59 -1.94 39.41
C LEU A 178 5.41 -2.36 38.55
N GLN A 179 4.25 -1.72 38.73
CA GLN A 179 3.03 -2.01 37.99
C GLN A 179 2.99 -1.25 36.67
N LYS A 180 2.68 -1.98 35.59
CA LYS A 180 2.48 -1.43 34.25
C LYS A 180 1.10 -0.76 34.22
N GLY A 181 1.02 0.54 33.95
CA GLY A 181 -0.26 1.24 33.86
C GLY A 181 -1.19 0.58 32.83
N THR A 182 -2.44 0.33 33.23
CA THR A 182 -3.54 -0.26 32.43
C THR A 182 -4.16 0.73 31.46
N THR A 183 -3.38 1.69 30.92
CA THR A 183 -3.87 2.48 29.79
C THR A 183 -3.94 1.60 28.54
N VAL A 184 -5.12 1.59 27.94
CA VAL A 184 -5.49 0.86 26.74
C VAL A 184 -4.42 1.02 25.66
N GLY A 185 -3.71 -0.07 25.38
CA GLY A 185 -2.62 -0.12 24.41
C GLY A 185 -1.32 -0.60 25.05
N ARG A 186 -1.04 -1.91 24.94
CA ARG A 186 0.30 -2.46 25.16
C ARG A 186 1.31 -1.55 24.45
N GLY A 187 2.18 -0.85 25.21
CA GLY A 187 3.16 0.14 24.73
C GLY A 187 3.43 0.02 23.23
N ARG A 188 2.61 0.73 22.44
CA ARG A 188 2.57 0.54 20.99
C ARG A 188 3.94 0.95 20.47
N ARG A 189 4.60 0.04 19.78
CA ARG A 189 5.78 0.37 18.98
C ARG A 189 5.23 1.21 17.83
N ASN A 190 5.48 2.51 17.87
CA ASN A 190 5.15 3.39 16.77
C ASN A 190 6.39 3.44 15.88
N ILE A 191 6.22 3.15 14.60
CA ILE A 191 7.26 3.32 13.60
C ILE A 191 7.01 4.66 12.94
N ARG A 192 8.01 5.54 12.92
CA ARG A 192 7.94 6.86 12.29
C ARG A 192 8.98 7.00 11.19
N TYR A 193 8.61 7.64 10.09
CA TYR A 193 9.54 8.00 9.03
C TYR A 193 10.60 9.01 9.54
N VAL A 194 11.86 8.81 9.17
CA VAL A 194 12.97 9.73 9.51
C VAL A 194 13.49 10.38 8.23
N ASN A 195 13.31 11.69 8.11
CA ASN A 195 13.75 12.47 6.95
C ASN A 195 15.28 12.72 6.94
N GLU A 196 15.93 12.77 8.11
CA GLU A 196 17.27 13.37 8.28
C GLU A 196 18.49 12.61 7.71
N LYS A 197 18.34 11.47 7.04
CA LYS A 197 19.47 10.74 6.40
C LYS A 197 19.30 10.49 4.90
N GLY A 198 18.26 11.04 4.28
CA GLY A 198 18.10 11.09 2.83
C GLY A 198 18.02 12.55 2.42
N GLY A 199 18.79 12.97 1.42
CA GLY A 199 18.66 14.31 0.86
C GLY A 199 17.20 14.61 0.48
N SER A 200 16.84 15.90 0.52
CA SER A 200 15.54 16.49 0.14
C SER A 200 14.65 15.57 -0.70
N PRO A 201 13.39 15.32 -0.30
CA PRO A 201 12.47 14.42 -1.01
C PRO A 201 12.14 14.86 -2.45
N ALA A 202 12.58 16.05 -2.85
CA ALA A 202 12.67 16.47 -4.24
C ALA A 202 14.15 16.59 -4.66
N THR A 203 14.79 15.46 -4.95
CA THR A 203 15.99 15.47 -5.78
C THR A 203 15.58 15.86 -7.21
N GLU A 204 16.48 16.51 -7.94
CA GLU A 204 16.25 16.83 -9.37
C GLU A 204 15.88 15.56 -10.16
N ALA A 205 16.53 14.43 -9.84
CA ALA A 205 16.18 13.10 -10.36
C ALA A 205 14.75 12.67 -10.02
N GLY A 206 14.23 13.05 -8.86
CA GLY A 206 12.87 12.72 -8.45
C GLY A 206 11.79 13.60 -9.07
N LEU A 207 12.10 14.88 -9.29
CA LEU A 207 11.27 15.77 -10.12
C LEU A 207 11.26 15.31 -11.58
N LEU A 208 12.39 14.82 -12.09
CA LEU A 208 12.49 14.22 -13.42
C LEU A 208 11.71 12.91 -13.53
N LEU A 209 11.82 12.01 -12.54
CA LEU A 209 11.02 10.77 -12.51
C LEU A 209 9.53 11.07 -12.39
N ARG A 210 9.14 12.06 -11.57
CA ARG A 210 7.74 12.51 -11.49
C ARG A 210 7.25 13.03 -12.83
N LYS A 211 8.04 13.86 -13.53
CA LYS A 211 7.70 14.30 -14.90
C LYS A 211 7.63 13.13 -15.89
N GLN A 212 8.49 12.13 -15.76
CA GLN A 212 8.46 10.92 -16.58
C GLN A 212 7.23 10.05 -16.28
N ILE A 213 6.85 9.89 -15.01
CA ILE A 213 5.64 9.18 -14.60
C ILE A 213 4.40 9.94 -15.06
N GLU A 214 4.35 11.26 -14.92
CA GLU A 214 3.27 12.10 -15.45
C GLU A 214 3.18 11.97 -16.99
N ALA A 215 4.31 11.97 -17.70
CA ALA A 215 4.35 11.75 -19.15
C ALA A 215 3.93 10.32 -19.53
N GLN A 216 4.35 9.30 -18.79
CA GLN A 216 3.96 7.90 -18.98
C GLN A 216 2.49 7.66 -18.62
N MET A 217 1.94 8.35 -17.63
CA MET A 217 0.51 8.33 -17.30
C MET A 217 -0.29 9.01 -18.40
N GLN A 218 0.18 10.15 -18.93
CA GLN A 218 -0.43 10.79 -20.09
C GLN A 218 -0.32 9.92 -21.35
N GLU A 219 0.78 9.20 -21.53
CA GLU A 219 0.99 8.27 -22.62
C GLU A 219 0.15 6.99 -22.47
N ALA A 220 0.07 6.41 -21.27
CA ALA A 220 -0.81 5.29 -20.96
C ALA A 220 -2.29 5.68 -21.06
N ALA A 221 -2.67 6.91 -20.70
CA ALA A 221 -3.99 7.46 -20.94
C ALA A 221 -4.29 7.67 -22.43
N ARG A 222 -3.27 7.80 -23.30
CA ARG A 222 -3.47 7.75 -24.76
C ARG A 222 -3.77 6.33 -25.26
N TYR A 223 -3.37 5.29 -24.52
CA TYR A 223 -3.57 3.88 -24.89
C TYR A 223 -4.74 3.19 -24.14
N GLN A 224 -5.13 3.67 -22.96
CA GLN A 224 -6.31 3.25 -22.20
C GLN A 224 -7.26 4.44 -22.07
N LYS A 225 -8.47 4.32 -22.63
CA LYS A 225 -9.50 5.37 -22.56
C LYS A 225 -9.91 5.61 -21.10
N SER A 226 -9.79 6.85 -20.63
CA SER A 226 -10.29 7.22 -19.32
C SER A 226 -11.82 7.16 -19.29
N PHE A 227 -12.42 7.12 -18.09
CA PHE A 227 -13.87 7.20 -17.94
C PHE A 227 -14.47 8.42 -18.64
N ASN A 228 -13.81 9.58 -18.52
CA ASN A 228 -14.25 10.81 -19.16
C ASN A 228 -14.19 10.72 -20.69
N ASP A 229 -13.08 10.20 -21.23
CA ASP A 229 -12.91 10.01 -22.68
C ASP A 229 -13.91 8.99 -23.24
N MET A 230 -14.09 7.88 -22.54
CA MET A 230 -15.06 6.85 -22.90
C MET A 230 -16.48 7.38 -22.87
N THR A 231 -16.81 8.26 -21.92
CA THR A 231 -18.12 8.96 -21.88
C THR A 231 -18.31 9.81 -23.13
N VAL A 232 -17.32 10.65 -23.47
CA VAL A 232 -17.38 11.50 -24.66
C VAL A 232 -17.55 10.68 -25.94
N GLU A 233 -16.77 9.61 -26.09
CA GLU A 233 -16.83 8.75 -27.26
C GLU A 233 -18.14 7.95 -27.36
N LEU A 234 -18.62 7.38 -26.26
CA LEU A 234 -19.88 6.64 -26.26
C LEU A 234 -21.04 7.57 -26.65
N MET A 235 -21.11 8.77 -26.08
CA MET A 235 -22.09 9.79 -26.47
C MET A 235 -21.99 10.16 -27.95
N GLN A 236 -20.77 10.39 -28.47
CA GLN A 236 -20.55 10.69 -29.89
C GLN A 236 -20.98 9.53 -30.80
N SER A 237 -20.62 8.30 -30.45
CA SER A 237 -20.95 7.10 -31.23
C SER A 237 -22.46 6.84 -31.29
N ARG A 238 -23.20 7.25 -30.24
CA ARG A 238 -24.66 7.14 -30.14
C ARG A 238 -25.40 8.40 -30.56
N LYS A 239 -24.68 9.47 -30.92
CA LYS A 239 -25.23 10.79 -31.28
C LYS A 239 -26.13 11.41 -30.19
N VAL A 240 -25.78 11.16 -28.93
CA VAL A 240 -26.51 11.68 -27.76
C VAL A 240 -25.85 12.95 -27.27
N THR A 241 -26.64 14.01 -27.06
CA THR A 241 -26.15 15.29 -26.52
C THR A 241 -26.18 15.30 -24.99
N VAL A 242 -25.56 16.32 -24.37
CA VAL A 242 -25.60 16.48 -22.90
C VAL A 242 -27.04 16.64 -22.39
N GLY A 243 -27.85 17.48 -23.05
CA GLY A 243 -29.25 17.70 -22.68
C GLY A 243 -30.07 16.42 -22.84
N MET A 244 -29.95 15.73 -23.97
CA MET A 244 -30.66 14.45 -24.17
C MET A 244 -30.31 13.41 -23.11
N LEU A 245 -29.01 13.26 -22.79
CA LEU A 245 -28.61 12.29 -21.77
C LEU A 245 -29.08 12.71 -20.37
N ALA A 246 -29.12 14.01 -20.08
CA ALA A 246 -29.68 14.54 -18.84
C ALA A 246 -31.18 14.21 -18.73
N ASP A 247 -31.94 14.41 -19.81
CA ASP A 247 -33.37 14.09 -19.89
C ASP A 247 -33.61 12.58 -19.74
N ASP A 248 -32.85 11.74 -20.47
CA ASP A 248 -33.01 10.29 -20.48
C ASP A 248 -32.62 9.62 -19.15
N THR A 249 -31.70 10.24 -18.39
CA THR A 249 -31.25 9.72 -17.09
C THR A 249 -31.95 10.38 -15.90
N GLY A 250 -32.42 11.62 -16.05
CA GLY A 250 -32.90 12.47 -14.96
C GLY A 250 -31.77 13.11 -14.13
N LEU A 251 -30.53 13.05 -14.63
CA LEU A 251 -29.39 13.72 -14.02
C LEU A 251 -29.29 15.16 -14.51
N SER A 252 -28.70 16.05 -13.72
CA SER A 252 -28.47 17.42 -14.18
C SER A 252 -27.48 17.47 -15.35
N GLU A 253 -27.66 18.41 -16.27
CA GLU A 253 -26.68 18.63 -17.34
C GLU A 253 -25.26 18.85 -16.81
N ASP A 254 -25.12 19.48 -15.64
CA ASP A 254 -23.83 19.71 -15.00
C ASP A 254 -23.20 18.40 -14.52
N THR A 255 -24.01 17.45 -14.02
CA THR A 255 -23.57 16.08 -13.74
C THR A 255 -23.01 15.43 -15.01
N ILE A 256 -23.73 15.50 -16.13
CA ILE A 256 -23.27 14.94 -17.40
C ILE A 256 -22.00 15.64 -17.92
N LYS A 257 -21.90 16.97 -17.78
CA LYS A 257 -20.67 17.73 -18.11
C LYS A 257 -19.50 17.28 -17.22
N ASN A 258 -19.75 17.00 -15.94
CA ASN A 258 -18.75 16.48 -15.02
C ASN A 258 -18.28 15.08 -15.41
N PHE A 259 -19.19 14.17 -15.80
CA PHE A 259 -18.83 12.85 -16.34
C PHE A 259 -17.88 12.94 -17.53
N ARG A 260 -17.99 13.99 -18.37
CA ARG A 260 -17.16 14.19 -19.56
C ARG A 260 -15.80 14.87 -19.31
N SER A 261 -15.62 15.55 -18.18
CA SER A 261 -14.48 16.48 -18.02
C SER A 261 -13.80 16.49 -16.65
N ARG A 262 -14.48 16.06 -15.58
CA ARG A 262 -13.96 16.09 -14.21
C ARG A 262 -13.54 14.69 -13.78
N SER A 263 -12.23 14.44 -13.76
CA SER A 263 -11.65 13.15 -13.36
C SER A 263 -11.51 12.95 -11.85
N ASN A 264 -11.70 14.01 -11.06
CA ASN A 264 -11.53 14.02 -9.60
C ASN A 264 -12.84 13.91 -8.81
N ILE A 265 -13.98 13.80 -9.49
CA ILE A 265 -15.30 13.65 -8.86
C ILE A 265 -15.65 12.17 -8.80
N ILE A 266 -16.10 11.70 -7.64
CA ILE A 266 -16.60 10.35 -7.46
C ILE A 266 -18.13 10.41 -7.56
N PHE A 267 -18.68 9.66 -8.52
CA PHE A 267 -20.12 9.59 -8.76
C PHE A 267 -20.71 8.36 -8.09
N PRO A 268 -21.94 8.41 -7.54
CA PRO A 268 -22.67 7.22 -7.13
C PRO A 268 -22.71 6.18 -8.25
N ILE A 269 -22.62 4.90 -7.89
CA ILE A 269 -22.65 3.81 -8.88
C ILE A 269 -23.98 3.78 -9.64
N GLN A 270 -25.06 4.19 -8.98
CA GLN A 270 -26.40 4.35 -9.56
C GLN A 270 -26.40 5.27 -10.78
N GLU A 271 -25.72 6.43 -10.69
CA GLU A 271 -25.62 7.39 -11.79
C GLU A 271 -24.85 6.81 -12.97
N ILE A 272 -23.78 6.05 -12.70
CA ILE A 272 -22.97 5.39 -13.74
C ILE A 272 -23.80 4.30 -14.44
N VAL A 273 -24.55 3.50 -13.68
CA VAL A 273 -25.45 2.47 -14.22
C VAL A 273 -26.58 3.12 -15.03
N ALA A 274 -27.14 4.25 -14.58
CA ALA A 274 -28.15 5.01 -15.34
C ALA A 274 -27.62 5.45 -16.70
N VAL A 275 -26.38 5.97 -16.77
CA VAL A 275 -25.74 6.34 -18.05
C VAL A 275 -25.53 5.13 -18.95
N CYS A 276 -25.15 3.96 -18.41
CA CYS A 276 -25.05 2.74 -19.21
C CYS A 276 -26.38 2.33 -19.85
N ILE A 277 -27.48 2.41 -19.08
CA ILE A 277 -28.83 2.08 -19.56
C ILE A 277 -29.30 3.11 -20.60
N ALA A 278 -29.17 4.41 -20.32
CA ALA A 278 -29.61 5.47 -21.23
C ALA A 278 -28.86 5.47 -22.57
N LEU A 279 -27.57 5.09 -22.58
CA LEU A 279 -26.79 4.94 -23.81
C LEU A 279 -26.98 3.56 -24.49
N HIS A 280 -27.83 2.71 -23.93
CA HIS A 280 -28.08 1.34 -24.37
C HIS A 280 -26.80 0.55 -24.60
N LEU A 281 -25.89 0.61 -23.62
CA LEU A 281 -24.60 -0.04 -23.72
C LEU A 281 -24.74 -1.57 -23.59
N PRO A 282 -24.18 -2.36 -24.53
CA PRO A 282 -24.12 -3.80 -24.39
C PRO A 282 -23.38 -4.20 -23.10
N PRO A 283 -23.70 -5.35 -22.48
CA PRO A 283 -23.17 -5.71 -21.17
C PRO A 283 -21.63 -5.67 -21.08
N ALA A 284 -20.93 -6.14 -22.12
CA ALA A 284 -19.47 -6.09 -22.17
C ALA A 284 -18.91 -4.65 -22.09
N ILE A 285 -19.57 -3.70 -22.76
CA ILE A 285 -19.17 -2.29 -22.75
C ILE A 285 -19.53 -1.63 -21.42
N SER A 286 -20.69 -1.95 -20.86
CA SER A 286 -21.13 -1.48 -19.54
C SER A 286 -20.16 -1.89 -18.44
N MET A 287 -19.70 -3.15 -18.46
CA MET A 287 -18.73 -3.64 -17.48
C MET A 287 -17.37 -2.98 -17.65
N GLU A 288 -16.93 -2.74 -18.88
CA GLU A 288 -15.69 -2.00 -19.14
C GLU A 288 -15.78 -0.54 -18.70
N TYR A 289 -16.92 0.11 -18.95
CA TYR A 289 -17.19 1.49 -18.51
C TYR A 289 -17.15 1.60 -16.97
N ILE A 290 -17.75 0.64 -16.26
CA ILE A 290 -17.67 0.55 -14.79
C ILE A 290 -16.26 0.16 -14.30
N ARG A 291 -15.50 -0.61 -15.09
CA ARG A 291 -14.10 -0.94 -14.78
C ARG A 291 -13.20 0.29 -14.84
N VAL A 292 -13.49 1.28 -15.67
CA VAL A 292 -12.72 2.53 -15.75
C VAL A 292 -13.31 3.69 -14.94
N SER A 293 -14.55 3.60 -14.46
CA SER A 293 -15.22 4.64 -13.64
C SER A 293 -14.63 4.81 -12.23
N PRO A 294 -14.87 5.94 -11.55
CA PRO A 294 -14.39 6.15 -10.18
C PRO A 294 -15.08 5.27 -9.12
N SER A 295 -16.28 4.75 -9.40
CA SER A 295 -17.03 3.88 -8.48
C SER A 295 -17.18 2.46 -9.02
N LYS A 296 -17.13 1.47 -8.12
CA LYS A 296 -17.13 0.03 -8.45
C LYS A 296 -18.29 -0.71 -7.80
N PHE A 297 -18.73 -1.80 -8.41
CA PHE A 297 -19.62 -2.75 -7.75
C PHE A 297 -18.96 -3.35 -6.52
N GLN A 298 -19.72 -3.39 -5.44
CA GLN A 298 -19.36 -4.04 -4.19
C GLN A 298 -20.08 -5.39 -4.09
N THR A 299 -19.66 -6.22 -3.14
CA THR A 299 -20.29 -7.53 -2.90
C THR A 299 -21.56 -7.38 -2.06
N THR A 300 -22.60 -6.78 -2.64
CA THR A 300 -23.93 -6.65 -2.02
C THR A 300 -25.03 -7.13 -2.96
N ILE A 301 -26.19 -7.48 -2.40
CA ILE A 301 -27.35 -7.94 -3.18
C ILE A 301 -27.80 -6.86 -4.16
N GLU A 302 -27.88 -5.61 -3.70
CA GLU A 302 -28.27 -4.47 -4.53
C GLU A 302 -27.37 -4.28 -5.75
N MET A 303 -26.04 -4.40 -5.57
CA MET A 303 -25.09 -4.29 -6.68
C MET A 303 -25.22 -5.46 -7.67
N LYS A 304 -25.62 -6.65 -7.21
CA LYS A 304 -25.97 -7.79 -8.09
C LYS A 304 -27.26 -7.56 -8.86
N ILE A 305 -28.22 -6.85 -8.29
CA ILE A 305 -29.44 -6.44 -9.00
C ILE A 305 -29.10 -5.41 -10.09
N TYR A 306 -28.21 -4.46 -9.83
CA TYR A 306 -27.73 -3.53 -10.86
C TYR A 306 -26.93 -4.21 -11.97
N GLU A 307 -26.08 -5.17 -11.64
CA GLU A 307 -25.38 -6.01 -12.62
C GLU A 307 -26.41 -6.77 -13.49
N TYR A 308 -27.44 -7.36 -12.88
CA TYR A 308 -28.53 -8.01 -13.60
C TYR A 308 -29.27 -7.04 -14.54
N ALA A 309 -29.56 -5.82 -14.10
CA ALA A 309 -30.19 -4.79 -14.92
C ALA A 309 -29.34 -4.45 -16.16
N LEU A 310 -28.02 -4.33 -16.02
CA LEU A 310 -27.10 -4.11 -17.16
C LEU A 310 -27.05 -5.28 -18.13
N HIS A 311 -27.28 -6.51 -17.64
CA HIS A 311 -27.29 -7.69 -18.50
C HIS A 311 -28.62 -7.89 -19.23
N GLN A 312 -29.74 -7.62 -18.57
CA GLN A 312 -31.07 -8.01 -19.06
C GLN A 312 -31.92 -6.85 -19.56
N TRP A 313 -31.69 -5.63 -19.07
CA TRP A 313 -32.57 -4.49 -19.28
C TRP A 313 -31.88 -3.28 -19.92
N TYR A 314 -30.68 -3.47 -20.48
CA TYR A 314 -29.91 -2.37 -21.08
C TYR A 314 -30.58 -1.71 -22.29
N MET A 315 -31.60 -2.34 -22.90
CA MET A 315 -32.38 -1.75 -23.99
C MET A 315 -33.66 -1.03 -23.52
N LEU A 316 -33.98 -1.09 -22.23
CA LEU A 316 -35.13 -0.36 -21.66
C LEU A 316 -34.72 1.07 -21.31
N THR A 317 -35.71 1.94 -21.13
CA THR A 317 -35.47 3.30 -20.61
C THR A 317 -35.10 3.26 -19.13
N VAL A 318 -34.41 4.30 -18.64
CA VAL A 318 -34.03 4.40 -17.22
C VAL A 318 -35.27 4.39 -16.31
N ALA A 319 -36.37 5.03 -16.75
CA ALA A 319 -37.63 5.07 -16.01
C ALA A 319 -38.26 3.68 -15.83
N GLU A 320 -38.25 2.85 -16.89
CA GLU A 320 -38.75 1.47 -16.82
C GLU A 320 -37.86 0.57 -15.96
N VAL A 321 -36.54 0.77 -16.03
CA VAL A 321 -35.58 0.05 -15.17
C VAL A 321 -35.78 0.42 -13.71
N ASN A 322 -35.94 1.71 -13.39
CA ASN A 322 -36.19 2.15 -12.02
C ASN A 322 -37.48 1.56 -11.45
N ARG A 323 -38.55 1.47 -12.23
CA ARG A 323 -39.79 0.77 -11.82
C ARG A 323 -39.50 -0.70 -11.45
N LYS A 324 -38.76 -1.42 -12.31
CA LYS A 324 -38.40 -2.83 -12.07
C LYS A 324 -37.50 -3.01 -10.85
N LEU A 325 -36.58 -2.07 -10.59
CA LEU A 325 -35.75 -2.08 -9.39
C LEU A 325 -36.58 -1.92 -8.12
N VAL A 326 -37.55 -0.99 -8.13
CA VAL A 326 -38.48 -0.80 -7.01
C VAL A 326 -39.35 -2.03 -6.78
N GLU A 327 -39.86 -2.68 -7.84
CA GLU A 327 -40.59 -3.95 -7.74
C GLU A 327 -39.76 -5.08 -7.10
N MET A 328 -38.43 -4.99 -7.19
CA MET A 328 -37.48 -5.93 -6.59
C MET A 328 -36.92 -5.48 -5.24
N ASP A 329 -37.49 -4.44 -4.62
CA ASP A 329 -37.01 -3.86 -3.35
C ASP A 329 -35.56 -3.35 -3.40
N ALA A 330 -35.12 -2.86 -4.58
CA ALA A 330 -33.82 -2.24 -4.79
C ALA A 330 -33.94 -0.72 -4.97
N GLN A 331 -32.91 0.04 -4.58
CA GLN A 331 -32.89 1.48 -4.79
C GLN A 331 -32.89 1.82 -6.29
N PRO A 332 -33.76 2.74 -6.77
CA PRO A 332 -33.75 3.17 -8.16
C PRO A 332 -32.44 3.89 -8.52
N LEU A 333 -32.08 3.86 -9.80
CA LEU A 333 -30.85 4.47 -10.32
C LEU A 333 -30.91 6.00 -10.23
N THR A 334 -32.08 6.57 -10.51
CA THR A 334 -32.36 8.01 -10.48
C THR A 334 -33.80 8.25 -10.06
N ASN A 335 -34.23 9.52 -10.01
CA ASN A 335 -35.58 9.88 -9.62
C ASN A 335 -36.63 9.69 -10.75
N LEU A 336 -36.22 9.26 -11.95
CA LEU A 336 -37.16 8.97 -13.03
C LEU A 336 -37.82 7.61 -12.79
N VAL A 337 -39.11 7.57 -12.48
CA VAL A 337 -39.87 6.32 -12.35
C VAL A 337 -41.07 6.39 -13.27
N ASP A 338 -41.22 5.42 -14.17
CA ASP A 338 -42.35 5.37 -15.09
C ASP A 338 -43.67 5.30 -14.31
N GLY A 339 -44.62 6.17 -14.65
CA GLY A 339 -45.87 6.34 -13.92
C GLY A 339 -45.81 7.28 -12.70
N PHE A 340 -44.72 8.02 -12.48
CA PHE A 340 -44.61 9.03 -11.41
C PHE A 340 -44.09 10.38 -11.96
N ASP A 341 -44.63 11.49 -11.48
CA ASP A 341 -44.17 12.84 -11.85
C ASP A 341 -42.81 13.20 -11.22
N GLU A 342 -42.25 14.36 -11.58
CA GLU A 342 -40.99 14.92 -11.05
C GLU A 342 -40.94 15.06 -9.52
N ASN A 343 -42.08 14.87 -8.83
CA ASN A 343 -42.21 14.91 -7.37
C ASN A 343 -42.50 13.53 -6.75
N GLY A 344 -42.42 12.45 -7.53
CA GLY A 344 -42.63 11.08 -7.05
C GLY A 344 -44.11 10.76 -6.75
N ARG A 345 -45.06 11.43 -7.40
CA ARG A 345 -46.50 11.13 -7.29
C ARG A 345 -46.98 10.33 -8.49
N MET A 346 -47.78 9.29 -8.23
CA MET A 346 -48.31 8.42 -9.28
C MET A 346 -49.18 9.23 -10.25
N VAL A 347 -48.81 9.29 -11.53
CA VAL A 347 -49.63 9.92 -12.57
C VAL A 347 -50.80 8.98 -12.85
N ALA A 348 -52.02 9.44 -12.58
CA ALA A 348 -53.23 8.69 -12.92
C ALA A 348 -53.36 8.64 -14.45
N ASN A 349 -53.48 7.43 -15.00
CA ASN A 349 -53.79 7.19 -16.41
C ASN A 349 -55.13 7.81 -16.83
#